data_AF-A0A2P4XMX9-F1
#
_entry.id   AF-A0A2P4XMX9-F1
#
_cell.length_a   1.000
_cell.length_b   1.000
_cell.length_c   1.000
_cell.angle_alpha   90.00
_cell.angle_beta   90.00
_cell.angle_gamma   90.00
#
_symmetry.space_group_name_H-M   'P 1'
#
loop_
_entity.id
_entity.type
_entity.pdbx_description
1 polymer ?
#
loop_
_entity_poly.entity_id
_entity_poly.type
_entity_poly.pdbx_seq_one_letter_code
_entity_poly.pdbx_strand_id
1 'polypeptide(L)'
;MSSSFSSLVKQRTQRASTFISSDANTFISSMSSQRTTILASPSLSSGTETLEDWLYWQRDASNAHCWTKVYAVLDNEFLWLFKGNHSSRTMFLQIAVSSVEVSGQRQLRIVDPNGEDIEIWLLDEDSFFTWRHRLEEAAALTTQFFRITELEARRLPRNSAYRGSLVTYRRASKRTRYKAVIEWVATRWRQKFVRRELNA
;
A
#
# COMPACT_ATOMS: atom_id res chain seq x y z
N MET A 1 5.88 -20.72 -78.40
CA MET A 1 6.03 -19.25 -78.22
C MET A 1 5.23 -18.86 -76.99
N SER A 2 5.88 -18.17 -76.03
CA SER A 2 5.29 -17.33 -74.96
C SER A 2 4.40 -18.04 -73.90
N SER A 3 4.87 -18.19 -72.64
CA SER A 3 4.75 -17.24 -71.50
C SER A 3 3.28 -17.09 -71.01
N SER A 4 2.88 -17.04 -69.75
CA SER A 4 3.54 -16.82 -68.45
C SER A 4 2.52 -16.99 -67.30
N PHE A 5 3.04 -17.34 -66.12
CA PHE A 5 2.72 -16.92 -64.74
C PHE A 5 1.36 -16.33 -64.29
N SER A 6 0.76 -17.05 -63.33
CA SER A 6 0.29 -16.68 -61.96
C SER A 6 -0.44 -15.37 -61.60
N SER A 7 -1.46 -15.58 -60.74
CA SER A 7 -1.90 -14.78 -59.58
C SER A 7 -2.85 -13.59 -59.79
N LEU A 8 -3.90 -13.53 -58.95
CA LEU A 8 -4.42 -12.29 -58.32
C LEU A 8 -5.59 -12.60 -57.37
N VAL A 9 -5.30 -12.72 -56.07
CA VAL A 9 -6.29 -12.51 -55.00
C VAL A 9 -5.86 -11.31 -54.17
N LYS A 10 -6.56 -10.21 -54.44
CA LYS A 10 -6.95 -9.10 -53.55
C LYS A 10 -5.98 -8.71 -52.43
N GLN A 11 -5.08 -7.76 -52.75
CA GLN A 11 -4.46 -6.88 -51.76
C GLN A 11 -5.50 -5.92 -51.18
N ARG A 12 -5.65 -5.88 -49.86
CA ARG A 12 -6.11 -4.68 -49.14
C ARG A 12 -4.94 -4.14 -48.33
N THR A 13 -4.45 -3.01 -48.79
CA THR A 13 -3.39 -2.20 -48.23
C THR A 13 -3.68 -1.82 -46.78
N GLN A 14 -2.82 -2.26 -45.86
CA GLN A 14 -2.63 -1.62 -44.56
C GLN A 14 -1.63 -0.47 -44.75
N ARG A 15 -2.01 0.74 -44.34
CA ARG A 15 -1.06 1.84 -44.09
C ARG A 15 -0.92 2.00 -42.59
N ALA A 16 0.32 1.88 -42.14
CA ALA A 16 0.78 2.22 -40.81
C ALA A 16 0.93 3.74 -40.66
N SER A 17 0.62 4.25 -39.47
CA SER A 17 1.43 5.28 -38.80
C SER A 17 1.13 5.27 -37.31
N THR A 18 2.12 4.77 -36.57
CA THR A 18 2.50 5.01 -35.18
C THR A 18 1.95 6.29 -34.53
N PHE A 19 1.46 6.19 -33.28
CA PHE A 19 2.13 6.85 -32.13
C PHE A 19 1.81 6.09 -30.84
N ILE A 20 2.89 5.83 -30.11
CA ILE A 20 2.98 5.11 -28.84
C ILE A 20 2.66 6.10 -27.72
N SER A 21 1.73 5.75 -26.83
CA SER A 21 1.78 6.23 -25.44
C SER A 21 1.44 5.07 -24.53
N SER A 22 2.49 4.45 -24.02
CA SER A 22 2.49 3.49 -22.94
C SER A 22 2.13 4.18 -21.63
N ASP A 23 1.13 3.66 -20.91
CA ASP A 23 1.12 3.72 -19.45
C ASP A 23 0.66 2.36 -18.93
N ALA A 24 1.66 1.54 -18.63
CA ALA A 24 1.54 0.33 -17.85
C ALA A 24 1.37 0.70 -16.37
N ASN A 25 0.39 0.09 -15.70
CA ASN A 25 0.59 -0.62 -14.42
C ASN A 25 -0.77 -1.03 -13.83
N THR A 26 -1.29 -2.16 -14.31
CA THR A 26 -2.29 -2.96 -13.61
C THR A 26 -1.59 -4.23 -13.14
N PHE A 27 -1.05 -4.23 -11.92
CA PHE A 27 -0.58 -5.47 -11.29
C PHE A 27 -1.77 -6.12 -10.58
N ILE A 28 -2.47 -6.98 -11.31
CA ILE A 28 -3.31 -8.04 -10.73
C ILE A 28 -2.45 -9.30 -10.77
N SER A 29 -1.95 -9.73 -9.61
CA SER A 29 -1.31 -11.03 -9.50
C SER A 29 -2.39 -12.09 -9.37
N SER A 30 -2.70 -12.71 -10.51
CA SER A 30 -3.37 -14.01 -10.59
C SER A 30 -2.58 -15.03 -9.74
N MET A 31 -3.24 -15.63 -8.77
CA MET A 31 -2.73 -16.81 -8.06
C MET A 31 -2.69 -17.98 -9.06
N SER A 32 -1.49 -18.31 -9.52
CA SER A 32 -1.21 -19.61 -10.15
C SER A 32 0.15 -20.10 -9.67
N SER A 33 0.11 -21.30 -9.12
CA SER A 33 1.22 -22.07 -8.56
C SER A 33 2.37 -22.20 -9.55
N GLN A 34 3.56 -21.71 -9.19
CA GLN A 34 4.86 -22.23 -9.63
C GLN A 34 6.02 -21.66 -8.79
N ARG A 35 6.81 -22.60 -8.25
CA ARG A 35 8.01 -22.46 -7.41
C ARG A 35 8.84 -21.19 -7.66
N THR A 36 8.94 -20.35 -6.62
CA THR A 36 10.06 -19.43 -6.42
C THR A 36 10.64 -19.68 -5.04
N THR A 37 11.97 -19.78 -4.97
CA THR A 37 12.76 -20.07 -3.77
C THR A 37 12.59 -18.97 -2.73
N ILE A 38 11.59 -19.12 -1.88
CA ILE A 38 11.48 -18.38 -0.62
C ILE A 38 12.59 -18.93 0.26
N LEU A 39 13.61 -18.12 0.54
CA LEU A 39 14.53 -18.37 1.66
C LEU A 39 13.66 -18.63 2.88
N ALA A 40 13.57 -19.89 3.27
CA ALA A 40 12.78 -20.33 4.41
C ALA A 40 13.28 -19.59 5.64
N SER A 41 12.44 -18.69 6.16
CA SER A 41 12.61 -18.15 7.50
C SER A 41 12.77 -19.32 8.47
N PRO A 42 13.68 -19.25 9.46
CA PRO A 42 13.71 -20.26 10.51
C PRO A 42 12.33 -20.23 11.19
N SER A 43 11.58 -21.31 11.01
CA SER A 43 10.24 -21.48 11.55
C SER A 43 10.30 -21.63 13.07
N LEU A 44 10.40 -20.50 13.77
CA LEU A 44 10.01 -20.40 15.17
C LEU A 44 8.48 -20.35 15.21
N SER A 45 7.87 -21.50 14.96
CA SER A 45 6.45 -21.78 15.16
C SER A 45 6.14 -21.74 16.66
N SER A 46 6.16 -20.55 17.26
CA SER A 46 5.36 -20.28 18.44
C SER A 46 3.98 -19.92 17.92
N GLY A 47 3.00 -20.82 18.10
CA GLY A 47 1.64 -20.66 17.61
C GLY A 47 0.89 -19.52 18.32
N THR A 48 1.27 -18.27 18.06
CA THR A 48 0.48 -17.12 18.47
C THR A 48 -0.65 -16.97 17.48
N GLU A 49 -1.88 -17.11 17.96
CA GLU A 49 -3.10 -16.92 17.18
C GLU A 49 -3.09 -15.55 16.46
N THR A 50 -3.57 -15.55 15.22
CA THR A 50 -3.80 -14.32 14.45
C THR A 50 -4.76 -13.43 15.22
N LEU A 51 -4.34 -12.19 15.53
CA LEU A 51 -5.23 -11.21 16.16
C LEU A 51 -5.90 -10.39 15.06
N GLU A 52 -7.23 -10.42 15.01
CA GLU A 52 -8.00 -9.66 14.03
C GLU A 52 -9.16 -8.91 14.68
N ASP A 53 -9.31 -7.63 14.39
CA ASP A 53 -10.42 -6.81 14.89
C ASP A 53 -10.60 -5.51 14.10
N TRP A 54 -11.75 -4.88 14.30
CA TRP A 54 -12.00 -3.52 13.89
C TRP A 54 -11.29 -2.52 14.82
N LEU A 55 -10.53 -1.62 14.24
CA LEU A 55 -9.93 -0.49 14.95
C LEU A 55 -10.05 0.78 14.14
N TYR A 56 -9.63 1.90 14.74
CA TYR A 56 -9.53 3.17 14.04
C TYR A 56 -8.06 3.46 13.76
N TRP A 57 -7.74 3.95 12.57
CA TRP A 57 -6.39 4.39 12.23
C TRP A 57 -6.41 5.84 11.75
N GLN A 58 -5.34 6.55 12.04
CA GLN A 58 -5.15 7.93 11.59
C GLN A 58 -4.41 7.93 10.26
N ARG A 59 -5.14 8.28 9.19
CA ARG A 59 -4.56 8.33 7.83
C ARG A 59 -3.58 9.47 7.64
N ASP A 60 -3.84 10.60 8.30
CA ASP A 60 -3.21 11.87 7.97
C ASP A 60 -2.61 12.54 9.20
N ALA A 61 -1.28 12.69 9.21
CA ALA A 61 -0.59 13.45 10.25
C ALA A 61 -1.02 14.93 10.26
N SER A 62 -1.42 15.50 9.10
CA SER A 62 -1.95 16.87 9.05
C SER A 62 -3.38 17.03 9.55
N ASN A 63 -4.09 15.92 9.81
CA ASN A 63 -5.44 15.94 10.37
C ASN A 63 -5.56 14.89 11.48
N ALA A 64 -4.99 15.24 12.64
CA ALA A 64 -4.92 14.36 13.81
C ALA A 64 -6.26 13.92 14.41
N HIS A 65 -7.36 14.54 13.97
CA HIS A 65 -8.70 14.19 14.43
C HIS A 65 -9.46 13.29 13.45
N CYS A 66 -8.89 13.00 12.28
CA CYS A 66 -9.54 12.17 11.28
C CYS A 66 -9.16 10.69 11.43
N TRP A 67 -10.01 9.98 12.17
CA TRP A 67 -9.93 8.55 12.39
C TRP A 67 -10.79 7.80 11.39
N THR A 68 -10.21 6.79 10.73
CA THR A 68 -10.94 5.92 9.80
C THR A 68 -11.09 4.54 10.41
N LYS A 69 -12.30 3.99 10.43
CA LYS A 69 -12.52 2.60 10.86
C LYS A 69 -11.96 1.63 9.81
N VAL A 70 -11.15 0.68 10.24
CA VAL A 70 -10.55 -0.36 9.39
C VAL A 70 -10.55 -1.70 10.10
N TYR A 71 -10.45 -2.75 9.29
CA TYR A 71 -10.20 -4.08 9.81
C TYR A 71 -8.69 -4.32 9.82
N ALA A 72 -8.17 -4.70 10.97
CA ALA A 72 -6.76 -4.95 11.21
C ALA A 72 -6.52 -6.43 11.47
N VAL A 73 -5.43 -6.95 10.93
CA VAL A 73 -4.97 -8.32 11.15
C VAL A 73 -3.51 -8.24 11.55
N LEU A 74 -3.15 -8.88 12.66
CA LEU A 74 -1.80 -9.02 13.15
C LEU A 74 -1.44 -10.51 13.18
N ASP A 75 -0.43 -10.88 12.39
CA ASP A 75 0.09 -12.24 12.32
C ASP A 75 1.62 -12.18 12.27
N ASN A 76 2.25 -12.93 13.17
CA ASN A 76 3.67 -12.84 13.49
C ASN A 76 4.09 -11.37 13.74
N GLU A 77 5.01 -10.84 12.93
CA GLU A 77 5.53 -9.49 13.05
C GLU A 77 4.81 -8.44 12.18
N PHE A 78 3.79 -8.84 11.42
CA PHE A 78 3.17 -7.99 10.41
C PHE A 78 1.74 -7.61 10.77
N LEU A 79 1.45 -6.31 10.62
CA LEU A 79 0.12 -5.75 10.72
C LEU A 79 -0.37 -5.35 9.32
N TRP A 80 -1.56 -5.84 8.94
CA TRP A 80 -2.26 -5.47 7.72
C TRP A 80 -3.53 -4.70 8.04
N LEU A 81 -3.80 -3.64 7.26
CA LEU A 81 -5.05 -2.89 7.33
C LEU A 81 -5.85 -3.04 6.03
N PHE A 82 -7.14 -3.28 6.18
CA PHE A 82 -8.09 -3.50 5.10
C PHE A 82 -9.17 -2.42 5.06
N LYS A 83 -9.63 -2.06 3.86
CA LYS A 83 -10.78 -1.16 3.68
C LYS A 83 -12.08 -1.95 3.77
N GLY A 84 -13.01 -1.50 4.61
CA GLY A 84 -14.40 -1.95 4.59
C GLY A 84 -14.63 -3.36 5.13
N ASN A 85 -15.89 -3.82 5.06
CA ASN A 85 -16.35 -5.08 5.64
C ASN A 85 -16.13 -6.30 4.71
N HIS A 86 -16.15 -7.47 5.34
CA HIS A 86 -15.85 -8.86 4.96
C HIS A 86 -15.82 -9.30 3.49
N SER A 87 -16.59 -8.71 2.59
CA SER A 87 -16.68 -9.14 1.18
C SER A 87 -15.68 -8.45 0.24
N SER A 88 -15.00 -7.39 0.68
CA SER A 88 -14.16 -6.56 -0.18
C SER A 88 -12.80 -6.23 0.43
N ARG A 89 -12.22 -7.18 1.20
CA ARG A 89 -10.95 -7.10 1.95
C ARG A 89 -9.75 -6.70 1.06
N THR A 90 -9.74 -5.45 0.62
CA THR A 90 -8.67 -4.85 -0.16
C THR A 90 -7.68 -4.31 0.86
N MET A 91 -6.63 -5.09 1.09
CA MET A 91 -5.48 -4.66 1.89
C MET A 91 -4.90 -3.39 1.26
N PHE A 92 -4.74 -2.35 2.06
CA PHE A 92 -4.18 -1.08 1.58
C PHE A 92 -2.91 -0.70 2.31
N LEU A 93 -2.61 -1.35 3.43
CA LEU A 93 -1.41 -1.11 4.21
C LEU A 93 -0.90 -2.42 4.80
N GLN A 94 0.42 -2.57 4.78
CA GLN A 94 1.17 -3.59 5.50
C GLN A 94 2.36 -2.90 6.18
N ILE A 95 2.58 -3.22 7.45
CA ILE A 95 3.70 -2.72 8.26
C ILE A 95 4.32 -3.89 9.04
N ALA A 96 5.64 -4.00 9.01
CA ALA A 96 6.38 -4.81 9.96
C ALA A 96 6.52 -4.01 11.25
N VAL A 97 6.12 -4.56 12.38
CA VAL A 97 6.12 -3.84 13.67
C VAL A 97 7.55 -3.83 14.21
N SER A 98 8.14 -2.65 14.42
CA SER A 98 9.47 -2.50 15.01
C SER A 98 9.43 -1.96 16.43
N SER A 99 8.49 -1.07 16.73
CA SER A 99 8.23 -0.62 18.10
C SER A 99 6.78 -0.17 18.25
N VAL A 100 6.33 -0.13 19.50
CA VAL A 100 4.98 0.25 19.90
C VAL A 100 5.09 1.22 21.07
N GLU A 101 4.41 2.35 20.99
CA GLU A 101 4.36 3.37 22.02
C GLU A 101 2.90 3.68 22.38
N VAL A 102 2.62 3.94 23.65
CA VAL A 102 1.31 4.45 24.06
C VAL A 102 1.31 5.96 23.84
N SER A 103 0.50 6.44 22.91
CA SER A 103 0.39 7.88 22.59
C SER A 103 -0.80 8.57 23.27
N GLY A 104 -1.72 7.80 23.86
CA GLY A 104 -2.91 8.31 24.53
C GLY A 104 -3.71 7.19 25.20
N GLN A 105 -4.89 7.49 25.76
CA GLN A 105 -5.63 6.56 26.63
C GLN A 105 -5.93 5.19 25.99
N ARG A 106 -6.28 5.18 24.70
CA ARG A 106 -6.48 3.95 23.90
C ARG A 106 -5.77 4.04 22.54
N GLN A 107 -4.68 4.81 22.52
CA GLN A 107 -3.94 5.09 21.29
C GLN A 107 -2.58 4.39 21.34
N LEU A 108 -2.26 3.71 20.25
CA LEU A 108 -0.96 3.09 20.04
C LEU A 108 -0.33 3.68 18.79
N ARG A 109 0.91 4.10 18.93
CA ARG A 109 1.78 4.48 17.83
C ARG A 109 2.66 3.29 17.49
N ILE A 110 2.63 2.90 16.23
CA ILE A 110 3.34 1.72 15.72
C ILE A 110 4.37 2.22 14.71
N VAL A 111 5.64 1.86 14.91
CA VAL A 111 6.76 2.29 14.08
C VAL A 111 7.32 1.10 13.30
N ASP A 112 7.61 1.31 12.02
CA ASP A 112 8.24 0.33 11.15
C ASP A 112 9.79 0.37 11.25
N PRO A 113 10.50 -0.61 10.71
CA PRO A 113 11.97 -0.64 10.73
C PRO A 113 12.66 0.53 10.00
N ASN A 114 11.92 1.33 9.21
CA ASN A 114 12.43 2.52 8.54
C ASN A 114 12.13 3.82 9.31
N GLY A 115 11.47 3.73 10.46
CA GLY A 115 11.08 4.87 11.28
C GLY A 115 9.78 5.55 10.83
N GLU A 116 9.05 4.98 9.88
CA GLU A 116 7.71 5.45 9.53
C GLU A 116 6.68 4.90 10.52
N ASP A 117 5.68 5.70 10.84
CA ASP A 117 4.73 5.38 11.89
C ASP A 117 3.26 5.39 11.42
N ILE A 118 2.42 4.70 12.17
CA ILE A 118 0.97 4.86 12.12
C ILE A 118 0.42 4.99 13.52
N GLU A 119 -0.76 5.60 13.61
CA GLU A 119 -1.48 5.71 14.86
C GLU A 119 -2.79 4.96 14.76
N ILE A 120 -3.07 4.13 15.77
CA ILE A 120 -4.30 3.37 15.91
C ILE A 120 -5.01 3.73 17.22
N TRP A 121 -6.33 3.63 17.22
CA TRP A 121 -7.19 3.82 18.37
C TRP A 121 -8.11 2.62 18.52
N LEU A 122 -8.19 2.10 19.74
CA LEU A 122 -8.92 0.88 20.08
C LEU A 122 -10.24 1.19 20.78
N LEU A 123 -11.26 0.37 20.53
CA LEU A 123 -12.65 0.64 20.96
C LEU A 123 -12.79 0.66 22.49
N ASP A 124 -12.20 -0.33 23.14
CA ASP A 124 -12.27 -0.54 24.58
C ASP A 124 -10.87 -0.83 25.18
N GLU A 125 -10.81 -0.87 26.51
CA GLU A 125 -9.54 -1.05 27.25
C GLU A 125 -8.99 -2.47 27.11
N ASP A 126 -9.84 -3.50 27.09
CA ASP A 126 -9.40 -4.89 26.96
C ASP A 126 -8.74 -5.13 25.60
N SER A 127 -9.34 -4.59 24.54
CA SER A 127 -8.78 -4.56 23.19
C SER A 127 -7.46 -3.80 23.18
N PHE A 128 -7.38 -2.65 23.85
CA PHE A 128 -6.13 -1.88 23.95
C PHE A 128 -5.00 -2.70 24.56
N PHE A 129 -5.21 -3.36 25.70
CA PHE A 129 -4.18 -4.18 26.34
C PHE A 129 -3.78 -5.38 25.49
N THR A 130 -4.76 -6.05 24.88
CA THR A 130 -4.54 -7.21 24.00
C THR A 130 -3.71 -6.83 22.78
N TRP A 131 -4.11 -5.78 22.08
CA TRP A 131 -3.40 -5.27 20.90
C TRP A 131 -1.99 -4.80 21.25
N ARG A 132 -1.84 -4.06 22.36
CA ARG A 132 -0.52 -3.61 22.82
C ARG A 132 0.43 -4.78 23.03
N HIS A 133 0.01 -5.77 23.82
CA HIS A 133 0.84 -6.93 24.12
C HIS A 133 1.24 -7.68 22.84
N ARG A 134 0.27 -7.96 21.96
CA ARG A 134 0.53 -8.69 20.71
C ARG A 134 1.45 -7.92 19.76
N LEU A 135 1.33 -6.58 19.71
CA LEU A 135 2.23 -5.74 18.92
C LEU A 135 3.64 -5.66 19.53
N GLU A 136 3.79 -5.70 20.86
CA GLU A 136 5.09 -5.81 21.52
C GLU A 136 5.79 -7.14 21.20
N GLU A 137 5.06 -8.25 21.16
CA GLU A 137 5.58 -9.55 20.69
C GLU A 137 5.99 -9.49 19.20
N ALA A 138 5.17 -8.87 18.36
CA ALA A 138 5.49 -8.65 16.94
C ALA A 138 6.78 -7.83 16.77
N ALA A 139 6.99 -6.80 17.59
CA ALA A 139 8.22 -6.01 17.61
C ALA A 139 9.46 -6.84 17.98
N ALA A 140 9.31 -7.76 18.96
CA ALA A 140 10.37 -8.66 19.35
C ALA A 140 10.76 -9.61 18.21
N LEU A 141 9.78 -10.14 17.47
CA LEU A 141 10.02 -10.99 16.29
C LEU A 141 10.77 -10.24 15.18
N THR A 142 10.36 -9.01 14.85
CA THR A 142 11.09 -8.16 13.90
C THR A 142 12.53 -7.92 14.35
N THR A 143 12.73 -7.59 15.62
CA THR A 143 14.06 -7.34 16.20
C THR A 143 14.94 -8.58 16.09
N GLN A 144 14.38 -9.74 16.42
CA GLN A 144 15.07 -11.02 16.31
C GLN A 144 15.45 -11.33 14.86
N PHE A 145 14.56 -11.11 13.90
CA PHE A 145 14.84 -11.32 12.48
C PHE A 145 16.04 -10.49 12.01
N PHE A 146 16.05 -9.18 12.28
CA PHE A 146 17.17 -8.30 11.88
C PHE A 146 18.47 -8.64 12.61
N ARG A 147 18.39 -9.05 13.88
CA ARG A 147 19.56 -9.49 14.65
C ARG A 147 20.19 -10.77 14.07
N ILE A 148 19.38 -11.76 13.70
CA ILE A 148 19.87 -13.05 13.17
C ILE A 148 20.41 -12.89 11.75
N THR A 149 19.77 -12.06 10.94
CA THR A 149 20.13 -11.90 9.53
C THR A 149 21.26 -10.88 9.31
N GLU A 150 21.62 -10.10 10.33
CA GLU A 150 22.56 -8.97 10.26
C GLU A 150 22.20 -7.97 9.14
N LEU A 151 20.91 -7.93 8.78
CA LEU A 151 20.38 -7.02 7.78
C LEU A 151 19.99 -5.70 8.42
N GLU A 152 19.95 -4.66 7.59
CA GLU A 152 19.36 -3.37 7.97
C GLU A 152 18.17 -3.10 7.06
N ALA A 153 17.06 -2.63 7.62
CA ALA A 153 15.83 -2.35 6.85
C ALA A 153 16.09 -1.45 5.62
N ARG A 154 16.94 -0.42 5.79
CA ARG A 154 17.36 0.50 4.72
C ARG A 154 18.08 -0.16 3.53
N ARG A 155 18.67 -1.34 3.74
CA ARG A 155 19.38 -2.11 2.70
C ARG A 155 18.47 -3.06 1.94
N LEU A 156 17.28 -3.36 2.48
CA LEU A 156 16.32 -4.26 1.82
C LEU A 156 15.75 -3.63 0.55
N PRO A 157 15.33 -4.40 -0.45
CA PRO A 157 14.59 -3.88 -1.60
C PRO A 157 13.32 -3.11 -1.18
N ARG A 158 12.90 -2.10 -1.94
CA ARG A 158 11.70 -1.29 -1.63
C ARG A 158 10.39 -2.08 -1.57
N ASN A 159 10.35 -3.22 -2.23
CA ASN A 159 9.21 -4.15 -2.24
C ASN A 159 9.30 -5.21 -1.13
N SER A 160 10.32 -5.17 -0.27
CA SER A 160 10.40 -6.05 0.90
C SER A 160 9.27 -5.77 1.88
N ALA A 161 8.72 -6.83 2.48
CA ALA A 161 7.70 -6.73 3.52
C ALA A 161 8.16 -5.88 4.73
N TYR A 162 9.45 -5.94 5.09
CA TYR A 162 10.04 -5.15 6.18
C TYR A 162 10.45 -3.73 5.79
N ARG A 163 10.47 -3.41 4.49
CA ARG A 163 10.73 -2.04 3.99
C ARG A 163 9.44 -1.27 3.66
N GLY A 164 8.33 -1.99 3.61
CA GLY A 164 7.02 -1.47 3.89
C GLY A 164 6.28 -0.82 2.71
N SER A 165 4.99 -1.18 2.65
CA SER A 165 3.93 -0.59 1.85
C SER A 165 3.57 0.83 2.32
N LEU A 166 3.84 1.18 3.59
CA LEU A 166 3.52 2.50 4.17
C LEU A 166 4.17 3.67 3.44
N VAL A 167 5.45 3.54 3.09
CA VAL A 167 6.18 4.55 2.29
C VAL A 167 5.51 4.74 0.94
N THR A 168 5.14 3.64 0.29
CA THR A 168 4.43 3.65 -1.00
C THR A 168 3.04 4.28 -0.88
N TYR A 169 2.30 3.93 0.18
CA TYR A 169 1.00 4.51 0.50
C TYR A 169 1.08 6.02 0.73
N ARG A 170 1.99 6.49 1.59
CA ARG A 170 2.20 7.92 1.89
C ARG A 170 2.60 8.69 0.62
N ARG A 171 3.47 8.12 -0.21
CA ARG A 171 3.87 8.73 -1.51
C ARG A 171 2.71 8.84 -2.49
N ALA A 172 1.93 7.78 -2.66
CA ALA A 172 0.75 7.78 -3.52
C ALA A 172 -0.29 8.79 -3.03
N SER A 173 -0.55 8.82 -1.72
CA SER A 173 -1.46 9.78 -1.08
C SER A 173 -1.02 11.23 -1.31
N LYS A 174 0.25 11.56 -1.07
CA LYS A 174 0.81 12.90 -1.34
C LYS A 174 0.63 13.31 -2.80
N ARG A 175 1.00 12.43 -3.75
CA ARG A 175 0.86 12.69 -5.19
C ARG A 175 -0.60 13.00 -5.58
N THR A 176 -1.55 12.22 -5.07
CA THR A 176 -2.98 12.43 -5.32
C THR A 176 -3.47 13.76 -4.76
N ARG A 177 -3.03 14.16 -3.55
CA ARG A 177 -3.39 15.46 -2.97
C ARG A 177 -2.86 16.62 -3.81
N TYR A 178 -1.60 16.59 -4.22
CA TYR A 178 -1.03 17.63 -5.08
C TYR A 178 -1.77 17.71 -6.41
N LYS A 179 -2.10 16.57 -7.03
CA LYS A 179 -2.88 16.53 -8.26
C LYS A 179 -4.26 17.19 -8.07
N ALA A 180 -4.98 16.86 -7.00
CA ALA A 180 -6.30 17.45 -6.72
C ALA A 180 -6.22 18.97 -6.49
N VAL A 181 -5.18 19.47 -5.82
CA VAL A 181 -4.96 20.91 -5.64
C VAL A 181 -4.69 21.59 -6.98
N ILE A 182 -3.84 21.01 -7.84
CA ILE A 182 -3.56 21.55 -9.18
C ILE A 182 -4.83 21.58 -10.03
N GLU A 183 -5.62 20.51 -10.01
CA GLU A 183 -6.90 20.44 -10.73
C GLU A 183 -7.90 21.49 -10.23
N TRP A 184 -8.00 21.69 -8.91
CA TRP A 184 -8.83 22.73 -8.32
C TRP A 184 -8.38 24.14 -8.74
N VAL A 185 -7.07 24.42 -8.67
CA VAL A 185 -6.49 25.68 -9.14
C VAL A 185 -6.83 25.88 -10.61
N ALA A 186 -6.52 24.92 -11.48
CA ALA A 186 -6.80 25.01 -12.92
C ALA A 186 -8.29 25.26 -13.23
N THR A 187 -9.19 24.65 -12.46
CA THR A 187 -10.64 24.85 -12.61
C THR A 187 -11.04 26.28 -12.21
N ARG A 188 -10.51 26.78 -11.10
CA ARG A 188 -10.76 28.16 -10.63
C ARG A 188 -10.21 29.21 -11.59
N TRP A 189 -9.03 28.97 -12.16
CA TRP A 189 -8.45 29.84 -13.19
C TRP A 189 -9.34 29.88 -14.44
N ARG A 190 -9.77 28.72 -14.96
CA ARG A 190 -10.69 28.66 -16.12
C ARG A 190 -11.98 29.45 -15.90
N GLN A 191 -12.61 29.31 -14.73
CA GLN A 191 -13.82 30.07 -14.40
C GLN A 191 -13.58 31.59 -14.37
N LYS A 192 -12.41 32.04 -13.89
CA LYS A 192 -12.08 33.48 -13.81
C LYS A 192 -11.87 34.11 -15.19
N PHE A 193 -11.29 33.37 -16.14
CA PHE A 193 -11.06 33.88 -17.50
C PHE A 193 -12.32 33.83 -18.37
N VAL A 194 -13.14 32.79 -18.26
CA VAL A 194 -14.46 32.74 -18.94
C VAL A 194 -15.38 33.88 -18.48
N ARG A 195 -15.33 34.28 -17.20
CA ARG A 195 -16.08 35.44 -16.69
C ARG A 195 -15.55 36.80 -17.17
N ARG A 196 -14.31 36.88 -17.65
CA ARG A 196 -13.74 38.12 -18.18
C ARG A 196 -14.09 38.34 -19.65
N GLU A 197 -14.27 37.26 -20.42
CA GLU A 197 -14.70 37.34 -21.83
C GLU A 197 -16.20 37.64 -22.01
N LEU A 198 -17.03 37.38 -21.00
CA LEU A 198 -18.48 37.69 -21.03
C LEU A 198 -18.84 39.10 -20.53
N ASN A 199 -17.87 39.82 -19.96
CA ASN A 199 -18.04 41.17 -19.39
C ASN A 199 -17.20 42.24 -20.13
N ALA A 200 -16.63 41.89 -21.29
CA ALA A 200 -15.94 42.79 -22.21
C ALA A 200 -16.78 42.91 -23.49
#